data_AF-A0A1V2I037-F1
#
_entry.id   AF-A0A1V2I037-F1
#
_cell.length_a   1.000
_cell.length_b   1.000
_cell.length_c   1.000
_cell.angle_alpha   90.00
_cell.angle_beta   90.00
_cell.angle_gamma   90.00
#
_symmetry.space_group_name_H-M   'P 1'
#
loop_
_entity.id
_entity.type
_entity.pdbx_description
1 polymer ?
#
loop_
_entity_poly.entity_id
_entity_poly.type
_entity_poly.pdbx_seq_one_letter_code
_entity_poly.pdbx_strand_id
1 'polypeptide(L)' 'MYYPCLDATVGRPYALYIHGNSDTTGAVRGVETIVTGLRWKRLREPLSIVGEVDAAAREACWELGATAAASLMDG' A
#
# COMPACT_ATOMS: atom_id res chain seq x y z
N MET A 1 12.57 25.30 6.04
CA MET A 1 11.48 25.22 5.05
C MET A 1 11.03 23.75 4.99
N TYR A 2 10.10 23.34 5.85
CA TYR A 2 9.64 21.93 6.00
C TYR A 2 8.25 21.68 5.37
N TYR A 3 7.46 22.75 5.18
CA TYR A 3 6.07 22.67 4.73
C TYR A 3 5.81 22.37 3.24
N PRO A 4 6.61 22.83 2.26
CA PRO A 4 6.29 22.59 0.85
C PRO A 4 6.25 21.11 0.46
N CYS A 5 7.03 20.27 1.14
CA CYS A 5 7.11 18.85 0.86
C CYS A 5 5.89 18.07 1.38
N LEU A 6 5.20 18.59 2.40
CA LEU A 6 4.05 17.93 3.01
C LEU A 6 2.82 17.98 2.08
N ASP A 7 2.66 19.06 1.33
CA ASP A 7 1.55 19.22 0.37
C ASP A 7 1.83 18.58 -0.99
N ALA A 8 3.11 18.41 -1.36
CA ALA A 8 3.52 17.91 -2.68
C ALA A 8 3.01 16.49 -3.01
N THR A 9 2.59 15.72 -1.99
CA THR A 9 2.17 14.32 -2.16
C THR A 9 0.72 14.07 -1.73
N VAL A 10 -0.01 15.11 -1.38
CA VAL A 10 -1.40 14.98 -0.93
C VAL A 10 -2.24 14.32 -2.02
N GLY A 11 -3.06 13.35 -1.62
CA GLY A 11 -3.96 12.64 -2.52
C GLY A 11 -3.29 11.56 -3.37
N ARG A 12 -1.96 11.36 -3.28
CA ARG A 12 -1.27 10.33 -4.04
C ARG A 12 -1.90 8.95 -3.79
N PRO A 13 -2.21 8.18 -4.85
CA PRO A 13 -2.69 6.82 -4.70
C PRO A 13 -1.58 5.89 -4.18
N TYR A 14 -1.95 4.92 -3.34
CA TYR A 14 -1.02 3.86 -2.90
C TYR A 14 -1.70 2.50 -2.77
N ALA A 15 -0.88 1.46 -2.91
CA ALA A 15 -1.17 0.07 -2.65
C ALA A 15 -0.17 -0.46 -1.60
N LEU A 16 -0.58 -1.43 -0.77
CA LEU A 16 0.24 -1.97 0.30
C LEU A 16 0.24 -3.50 0.27
N TYR A 17 1.44 -4.08 0.26
CA TYR A 17 1.71 -5.49 0.48
C TYR A 17 2.58 -5.64 1.72
N ILE A 18 2.22 -6.56 2.61
CA ILE A 18 3.02 -6.92 3.78
C ILE A 18 3.10 -8.43 3.87
N HIS A 19 4.32 -8.93 3.96
CA HIS A 19 4.61 -10.30 4.36
C HIS A 19 5.02 -10.34 5.82
N GLY A 20 4.45 -11.26 6.59
CA GLY A 20 4.76 -11.46 7.99
C GLY A 20 4.95 -12.94 8.31
N ASN A 21 5.66 -13.22 9.40
CA ASN A 21 5.87 -14.61 9.85
C ASN A 21 4.68 -15.14 10.66
N SER A 22 4.11 -14.31 11.55
CA SER A 22 2.99 -14.72 12.43
C SER A 22 1.78 -13.78 12.38
N ASP A 23 2.01 -12.50 12.06
CA ASP A 23 0.98 -11.46 11.91
C ASP A 23 1.56 -10.29 11.11
N THR A 24 0.68 -9.49 10.50
CA THR A 24 0.99 -8.26 9.75
C THR A 24 0.29 -7.02 10.33
N THR A 25 -0.62 -7.19 11.30
CA THR A 25 -1.51 -6.12 11.80
C THR A 25 -0.75 -4.89 12.27
N GLY A 26 0.34 -5.06 13.03
CA GLY A 26 1.16 -3.96 13.50
C GLY A 26 1.82 -3.16 12.37
N ALA A 27 2.32 -3.87 11.34
CA ALA A 27 2.93 -3.25 10.18
C ALA A 27 1.89 -2.49 9.33
N VAL A 28 0.69 -3.08 9.14
CA VAL A 28 -0.43 -2.40 8.46
C VAL A 28 -0.77 -1.10 9.17
N ARG A 29 -0.99 -1.15 10.50
CA ARG A 29 -1.33 0.04 11.30
C ARG A 29 -0.24 1.12 11.25
N GLY A 30 1.03 0.71 11.26
CA GLY A 30 2.16 1.64 11.16
C GLY A 30 2.15 2.40 9.83
N VAL A 31 2.00 1.69 8.72
CA VAL A 31 1.89 2.31 7.38
C VAL A 31 0.65 3.19 7.30
N GLU A 32 -0.51 2.71 7.78
CA GLU A 32 -1.76 3.48 7.82
C GLU A 32 -1.63 4.81 8.57
N THR A 33 -0.92 4.80 9.70
CA THR A 33 -0.66 6.01 10.48
C THR A 33 0.14 7.03 9.66
N ILE A 34 1.19 6.57 8.97
CA ILE A 34 2.05 7.42 8.14
C ILE A 34 1.26 8.01 6.96
N VAL A 35 0.60 7.15 6.17
CA VAL A 35 -0.11 7.57 4.95
C VAL A 35 -1.34 8.43 5.25
N THR A 36 -1.94 8.29 6.43
CA THR A 36 -2.98 9.20 6.93
C THR A 36 -2.41 10.60 7.14
N GLY A 37 -1.26 10.72 7.81
CA GLY A 37 -0.57 12.00 7.99
C GLY A 37 -0.17 12.66 6.66
N LEU A 38 0.20 11.85 5.66
CA LEU A 38 0.51 12.30 4.30
C LEU A 38 -0.72 12.57 3.42
N ARG A 39 -1.92 12.24 3.89
CA ARG A 39 -3.19 12.34 3.14
C ARG A 39 -3.14 11.57 1.81
N TRP A 40 -2.47 10.43 1.77
CA TRP A 40 -2.48 9.54 0.60
C TRP A 40 -3.77 8.74 0.52
N LYS A 41 -4.17 8.36 -0.70
CA LYS A 41 -5.42 7.64 -0.95
C LYS A 41 -5.14 6.16 -1.19
N ARG A 42 -5.76 5.30 -0.39
CA ARG A 42 -5.70 3.86 -0.58
C ARG A 42 -6.45 3.47 -1.85
N LEU A 43 -5.82 2.66 -2.70
CA LEU A 43 -6.46 2.09 -3.89
C LEU A 43 -7.33 0.88 -3.56
N ARG A 44 -6.85 0.00 -2.67
CA ARG A 44 -7.55 -1.19 -2.19
C ARG A 44 -7.00 -1.64 -0.84
N GLU A 45 -7.68 -2.57 -0.18
CA GLU A 45 -7.23 -3.10 1.11
C GLU A 45 -5.80 -3.69 1.05
N PRO A 46 -4.99 -3.54 2.12
CA PRO A 46 -3.65 -4.10 2.18
C PRO A 46 -3.63 -5.61 1.95
N LEU A 47 -2.74 -6.08 1.09
CA LEU A 47 -2.47 -7.50 0.91
C LEU A 47 -1.54 -7.98 2.03
N SER A 48 -2.09 -8.72 2.98
CA SER A 48 -1.32 -9.35 4.07
C SER A 48 -1.12 -10.82 3.79
N ILE A 49 0.13 -11.27 3.81
CA ILE A 49 0.48 -12.68 3.60
C ILE A 49 1.28 -13.14 4.81
N VAL A 50 0.81 -14.21 5.45
CA VAL A 50 1.46 -14.86 6.59
C VAL A 50 1.85 -16.28 6.20
N GLY A 51 3.06 -16.70 6.57
CA GLY A 51 3.60 -18.01 6.19
C GLY A 51 4.26 -18.00 4.82
N GLU A 52 4.22 -19.11 4.09
CA GLU A 52 4.93 -19.23 2.81
C GLU A 52 4.32 -18.37 1.70
N VAL A 53 5.17 -17.79 0.85
CA VAL A 53 4.75 -17.07 -0.36
C VAL A 53 4.59 -18.06 -1.49
N ASP A 54 3.37 -18.54 -1.68
CA ASP A 54 3.02 -19.51 -2.71
C ASP A 54 2.61 -18.84 -4.05
N ALA A 55 2.11 -19.65 -4.99
CA ALA A 55 1.65 -19.16 -6.28
C ALA A 55 0.44 -18.22 -6.16
N ALA A 56 -0.48 -18.46 -5.21
CA ALA A 56 -1.64 -17.62 -4.99
C ALA A 56 -1.23 -16.26 -4.41
N ALA A 57 -0.25 -16.25 -3.50
CA ALA A 57 0.38 -15.04 -2.99
C ALA A 57 1.00 -14.20 -4.12
N ARG A 58 1.71 -14.85 -5.05
CA ARG A 58 2.32 -14.19 -6.20
C ARG A 58 1.25 -13.60 -7.13
N GLU A 59 0.18 -14.32 -7.39
CA GLU A 59 -0.95 -13.84 -8.19
C GLU A 59 -1.63 -12.64 -7.55
N ALA A 60 -1.88 -12.69 -6.24
CA ALA A 60 -2.47 -11.58 -5.50
C ALA A 60 -1.60 -10.31 -5.54
N CYS A 61 -0.27 -10.48 -5.49
CA CYS A 61 0.68 -9.38 -5.68
C CYS A 61 0.66 -8.83 -7.11
N TRP A 62 0.51 -9.70 -8.10
CA TRP A 62 0.39 -9.30 -9.51
C TRP A 62 -0.87 -8.44 -9.71
N GLU A 63 -2.02 -8.90 -9.22
CA GLU A 63 -3.29 -8.17 -9.27
C GLU A 63 -3.24 -6.83 -8.52
N LEU A 64 -2.57 -6.80 -7.36
CA LEU A 64 -2.33 -5.55 -6.61
C LEU A 64 -1.53 -4.55 -7.45
N GLY A 65 -0.47 -5.01 -8.12
CA GLY A 65 0.35 -4.19 -9.01
C GLY A 65 -0.40 -3.73 -10.26
N ALA A 66 -1.19 -4.62 -10.88
CA ALA A 66 -2.02 -4.31 -12.05
C ALA A 66 -3.06 -3.23 -11.71
N THR A 67 -3.74 -3.35 -10.56
CA THR A 67 -4.68 -2.34 -10.07
C THR A 67 -3.99 -1.00 -9.83
N ALA A 68 -2.80 -1.01 -9.24
CA ALA A 68 -2.02 0.20 -9.01
C ALA A 68 -1.61 0.87 -10.33
N ALA A 69 -1.11 0.11 -11.29
CA ALA A 69 -0.75 0.61 -12.62
C ALA A 69 -1.97 1.19 -13.35
N ALA A 70 -3.12 0.51 -13.30
CA ALA A 70 -4.38 1.00 -13.87
C ALA A 70 -4.77 2.37 -13.33
N SER A 71 -4.63 2.59 -12.01
CA SER A 71 -4.95 3.87 -11.39
C SER A 71 -4.08 5.05 -11.86
N LEU A 72 -2.93 4.78 -12.49
CA LEU A 72 -2.01 5.80 -13.00
C LEU A 72 -2.25 6.12 -14.48
N MET A 73 -3.01 5.30 -15.20
CA MET A 73 -3.26 5.50 -16.63
C MET A 73 -4.37 6.51 -16.92
N ASP A 74 -5.27 6.74 -15.97
CA ASP A 74 -6.40 7.67 -16.09
C ASP A 74 -6.07 9.11 -15.60
N GLY A 75 -4.79 9.49 -15.62
CA GLY A 75 -4.27 10.77 -15.12
C GLY A 75 -3.61 11.64 -16.20
#